data_AF-A0A316S2C3-F1
#
_entry.id   AF-A0A316S2C3-F1
#
_cell.length_a   1.000
_cell.length_b   1.000
_cell.length_c   1.000
_cell.angle_alpha   90.00
_cell.angle_beta   90.00
_cell.angle_gamma   90.00
#
_symmetry.space_group_name_H-M   'P 1'
#
loop_
_entity.id
_entity.type
_entity.pdbx_description
1 polymer ?
#
loop_
_entity_poly.entity_id
_entity_poly.type
_entity_poly.pdbx_seq_one_letter_code
_entity_poly.pdbx_strand_id
1 'polypeptide(L)'
;MSKYVLLKNSGEIEVKELDKKLELETMYKWIGNDCRCIDIAESVINKKMGCNVLMIFDDEFLLNNLEPVPNKIASLLFGYSIRTSDCLCGNVILAKADEDETVGFTDEEIAKLMRLIKITENFAPIIKFRVQEPRMTFIPGDY
;
A
#
# COMPACT_ATOMS: atom_id res chain seq x y z
N MET A 1 -20.38 -7.38 -3.10
CA MET A 1 -19.64 -6.11 -3.04
C MET A 1 -18.19 -6.43 -2.74
N SER A 2 -17.27 -6.00 -3.58
CA SER A 2 -15.84 -6.24 -3.42
C SER A 2 -15.25 -5.26 -2.41
N LYS A 3 -14.51 -5.76 -1.42
CA LYS A 3 -13.91 -4.93 -0.37
C LYS A 3 -12.41 -4.79 -0.57
N TYR A 4 -11.92 -3.57 -0.50
CA TYR A 4 -10.50 -3.23 -0.59
C TYR A 4 -10.09 -2.48 0.68
N VAL A 5 -8.83 -2.57 1.05
CA VAL A 5 -8.33 -1.85 2.24
C VAL A 5 -7.37 -0.76 1.79
N LEU A 6 -7.65 0.48 2.15
CA LEU A 6 -6.76 1.61 1.94
C LEU A 6 -5.99 1.87 3.23
N LEU A 7 -4.68 1.68 3.19
CA LEU A 7 -3.75 2.06 4.25
C LEU A 7 -3.28 3.47 3.98
N LYS A 8 -3.79 4.45 4.72
CA LYS A 8 -3.39 5.84 4.54
C LYS A 8 -2.03 6.11 5.14
N ASN A 9 -1.29 7.05 4.56
CA ASN A 9 -0.01 7.51 5.12
C ASN A 9 -0.14 8.10 6.54
N SER A 10 -1.32 8.58 6.91
CA SER A 10 -1.65 9.05 8.27
C SER A 10 -1.72 7.93 9.31
N GLY A 11 -1.72 6.66 8.88
CA GLY A 11 -1.97 5.49 9.72
C GLY A 11 -3.45 5.12 9.84
N GLU A 12 -4.36 5.91 9.27
CA GLU A 12 -5.78 5.54 9.16
C GLU A 12 -5.96 4.36 8.19
N ILE A 13 -6.91 3.48 8.51
CA ILE A 13 -7.26 2.33 7.68
C ILE A 13 -8.72 2.47 7.26
N GLU A 14 -8.98 2.45 5.96
CA GLU A 14 -10.33 2.50 5.41
C GLU A 14 -10.66 1.22 4.65
N VAL A 15 -11.87 0.70 4.83
CA VAL A 15 -12.42 -0.33 3.95
C VAL A 15 -13.26 0.36 2.90
N LYS A 16 -12.90 0.16 1.63
CA LYS A 16 -13.63 0.66 0.47
C LYS A 16 -14.44 -0.47 -0.14
N GLU A 17 -15.69 -0.19 -0.47
CA GLU A 17 -16.57 -1.14 -1.11
C GLU A 17 -16.88 -0.69 -2.54
N LEU A 18 -16.78 -1.62 -3.49
CA LEU A 18 -17.12 -1.39 -4.89
C LEU A 18 -18.02 -2.52 -5.40
N ASP A 19 -19.04 -2.17 -6.18
CA ASP A 19 -19.86 -3.14 -6.90
C ASP A 19 -19.16 -3.70 -8.14
N LYS A 20 -18.16 -2.98 -8.65
CA LYS A 20 -17.37 -3.32 -9.83
C LYS A 20 -15.92 -3.65 -9.47
N LYS A 21 -15.18 -4.17 -10.45
CA LYS A 21 -13.72 -4.38 -10.35
C LYS A 21 -12.98 -3.06 -10.09
N LEU A 22 -11.80 -3.17 -9.49
CA LEU A 22 -10.95 -2.01 -9.24
C LEU A 22 -10.28 -1.58 -10.55
N GLU A 23 -10.65 -0.40 -11.06
CA GLU A 23 -10.10 0.16 -12.29
C GLU A 23 -8.94 1.13 -11.97
N LEU A 24 -8.02 1.29 -12.94
CA LEU A 24 -6.80 2.08 -12.78
C LEU A 24 -7.07 3.54 -12.33
N GLU A 25 -8.09 4.18 -12.90
CA GLU A 25 -8.47 5.55 -12.51
C GLU A 25 -8.90 5.63 -11.03
N THR A 26 -9.58 4.58 -10.54
CA THR A 26 -9.95 4.49 -9.13
C THR A 26 -8.72 4.27 -8.24
N MET A 27 -7.74 3.48 -8.70
CA MET A 27 -6.48 3.29 -8.00
C MET A 27 -5.74 4.63 -7.83
N TYR A 28 -5.55 5.38 -8.91
CA TYR A 28 -4.92 6.71 -8.87
C TYR A 28 -5.65 7.65 -7.92
N LYS A 29 -6.99 7.68 -7.98
CA LYS A 29 -7.80 8.52 -7.09
C LYS A 29 -7.64 8.16 -5.62
N TRP A 30 -7.60 6.87 -5.27
CA TRP A 30 -7.49 6.43 -3.88
C TRP A 30 -6.08 6.60 -3.32
N ILE A 31 -5.07 6.40 -4.17
CA ILE A 31 -3.68 6.66 -3.83
C ILE A 31 -3.46 8.16 -3.59
N GLY A 32 -4.03 9.00 -4.45
CA GLY A 32 -4.00 10.47 -4.32
C GLY A 32 -2.66 11.09 -4.72
N ASN A 33 -2.42 12.34 -4.30
CA ASN A 33 -1.18 13.10 -4.52
C ASN A 33 -0.75 13.19 -5.99
N ASP A 34 -1.72 13.42 -6.89
CA ASP A 34 -1.49 13.48 -8.34
C ASP A 34 -0.72 12.26 -8.89
N CYS A 35 -0.93 11.09 -8.27
CA CYS A 35 -0.35 9.81 -8.71
C CYS A 35 -0.72 9.52 -10.17
N ARG A 36 0.30 9.25 -10.98
CA ARG A 36 0.18 8.91 -12.41
C ARG A 36 0.80 7.57 -12.76
N CYS A 37 1.63 7.03 -11.87
CA CYS A 37 2.28 5.74 -12.03
C CYS A 37 2.12 4.94 -10.73
N ILE A 38 1.67 3.70 -10.87
CA ILE A 38 1.57 2.76 -9.75
C ILE A 38 2.49 1.59 -9.99
N ASP A 39 2.96 1.01 -8.90
CA ASP A 39 3.54 -0.32 -8.88
C ASP A 39 2.65 -1.27 -8.06
N ILE A 40 2.73 -2.56 -8.38
CA ILE A 40 1.96 -3.63 -7.76
C ILE A 40 2.91 -4.73 -7.30
N ALA A 41 2.91 -5.01 -6.00
CA ALA A 41 3.73 -6.05 -5.42
C ALA A 41 2.92 -6.99 -4.53
N GLU A 42 3.42 -8.20 -4.32
CA GLU A 42 2.84 -9.12 -3.36
C GLU A 42 3.24 -8.81 -1.92
N SER A 43 2.30 -8.96 -0.99
CA SER A 43 2.56 -8.82 0.44
C SER A 43 3.17 -10.09 1.04
N VAL A 44 4.00 -9.93 2.07
CA VAL A 44 4.54 -11.07 2.83
C VAL A 44 3.50 -11.82 3.65
N ILE A 45 2.25 -11.34 3.72
CA ILE A 45 1.18 -11.99 4.48
C ILE A 45 0.40 -13.05 3.69
N ASN A 46 0.72 -13.30 2.42
CA ASN A 46 -0.04 -14.23 1.54
C ASN A 46 -0.30 -15.58 2.21
N LYS A 47 0.75 -16.22 2.75
CA LYS A 47 0.62 -17.51 3.46
C LYS A 47 -0.29 -17.43 4.69
N LYS A 48 -0.27 -16.32 5.43
CA LYS A 48 -1.14 -16.13 6.60
C LYS A 48 -2.57 -15.89 6.16
N MET A 49 -2.79 -15.15 5.09
CA MET A 49 -4.11 -14.86 4.53
C MET A 49 -4.75 -16.09 3.87
N GLY A 50 -3.95 -16.97 3.25
CA GLY A 50 -4.45 -18.10 2.46
C GLY A 50 -4.86 -17.69 1.05
N CYS A 51 -4.49 -16.48 0.63
CA CYS A 51 -4.69 -15.92 -0.71
C CYS A 51 -3.55 -14.94 -1.01
N ASN A 52 -3.38 -14.57 -2.28
CA ASN A 52 -2.37 -13.62 -2.70
C ASN A 52 -2.88 -12.19 -2.48
N VAL A 53 -2.21 -11.46 -1.60
CA VAL A 53 -2.50 -10.05 -1.30
C VAL A 53 -1.58 -9.19 -2.15
N LEU A 54 -2.20 -8.33 -2.97
CA LEU A 54 -1.53 -7.30 -3.75
C LEU A 54 -1.48 -6.00 -2.95
N MET A 55 -0.36 -5.31 -3.06
CA MET A 55 -0.11 -3.98 -2.54
C MET A 55 0.10 -3.06 -3.73
N ILE A 56 -0.78 -2.09 -3.90
CA ILE A 56 -0.77 -1.13 -5.00
C ILE A 56 -0.43 0.24 -4.42
N PHE A 57 0.62 0.88 -4.93
CA PHE A 57 1.16 2.12 -4.38
C PHE A 57 1.76 3.00 -5.47
N ASP A 58 1.94 4.28 -5.15
CA ASP A 58 2.56 5.28 -6.04
C ASP A 58 4.07 5.04 -6.17
N ASP A 59 4.52 4.66 -7.36
CA ASP A 59 5.94 4.44 -7.66
C ASP A 59 6.73 5.76 -7.72
N GLU A 60 6.03 6.87 -7.96
CA GLU A 60 6.64 8.20 -8.08
C GLU A 60 6.55 9.01 -6.78
N PHE A 61 6.04 8.43 -5.69
CA PHE A 61 5.69 9.18 -4.49
C PHE A 61 6.83 10.05 -3.96
N LEU A 62 8.03 9.47 -3.85
CA LEU A 62 9.22 10.14 -3.33
C LEU A 62 9.79 11.20 -4.28
N LEU A 63 9.41 11.18 -5.56
CA LEU A 63 9.82 12.17 -6.55
C LEU A 63 8.99 13.44 -6.47
N ASN A 64 7.72 13.31 -6.07
CA ASN A 64 6.75 14.41 -6.09
C ASN A 64 6.46 15.00 -4.71
N ASN A 65 6.98 14.40 -3.63
CA ASN A 65 6.69 14.83 -2.25
C ASN A 65 7.97 15.22 -1.49
N LEU A 66 8.02 16.45 -0.99
CA LEU A 66 9.20 17.03 -0.32
C LEU A 66 9.35 16.59 1.15
N GLU A 67 8.25 16.20 1.80
CA GLU A 67 8.25 15.76 3.21
C GLU A 67 7.51 14.41 3.36
N PRO A 68 8.01 13.34 2.72
CA PRO A 68 7.37 12.04 2.78
C PRO A 68 7.40 11.46 4.20
N VAL A 69 6.25 10.91 4.63
CA VAL A 69 6.12 10.19 5.90
C VAL A 69 5.96 8.69 5.61
N PRO A 70 6.73 7.81 6.29
CA PRO A 70 6.60 6.37 6.13
C PRO A 70 5.20 5.87 6.46
N ASN A 71 4.60 5.11 5.54
CA ASN A 71 3.44 4.28 5.82
C ASN A 71 3.92 2.98 6.50
N LYS A 72 4.02 3.02 7.82
CA LYS A 72 4.66 1.95 8.61
C LYS A 72 3.96 0.60 8.49
N ILE A 73 2.63 0.61 8.45
CA ILE A 73 1.84 -0.62 8.31
C ILE A 73 2.10 -1.21 6.93
N ALA A 74 1.97 -0.42 5.87
CA ALA A 74 2.24 -0.89 4.51
C ALA A 74 3.68 -1.39 4.37
N SER A 75 4.65 -0.68 4.93
CA SER A 75 6.06 -1.09 4.90
C SER A 75 6.27 -2.48 5.52
N LEU A 76 5.62 -2.77 6.64
CA LEU A 76 5.70 -4.08 7.29
C LEU A 76 5.02 -5.18 6.50
N LEU A 77 3.86 -4.89 5.91
CA LEU A 77 3.14 -5.83 5.06
C LEU A 77 3.88 -6.09 3.74
N PHE A 78 4.67 -5.15 3.25
CA PHE A 78 5.57 -5.34 2.11
C PHE A 78 6.76 -6.24 2.47
N GLY A 79 7.11 -6.32 3.76
CA GLY A 79 8.23 -7.13 4.25
C GLY A 79 9.45 -6.32 4.68
N TYR A 80 9.38 -4.99 4.63
CA TYR A 80 10.42 -4.16 5.22
C TYR A 80 10.46 -4.33 6.74
N SER A 81 11.67 -4.37 7.28
CA SER A 81 11.92 -4.73 8.66
C SER A 81 13.05 -3.92 9.25
N ILE A 82 13.36 -4.18 10.53
CA ILE A 82 14.50 -3.59 11.21
C ILE A 82 15.84 -3.80 10.48
N ARG A 83 15.94 -4.81 9.60
CA ARG A 83 17.17 -5.10 8.84
C ARG A 83 17.34 -4.22 7.62
N THR A 84 16.25 -3.86 6.94
CA THR A 84 16.29 -3.07 5.70
C THR A 84 16.15 -1.58 5.99
N SER A 85 15.40 -1.21 7.02
CA SER A 85 15.01 0.18 7.34
C SER A 85 14.25 0.93 6.22
N ASP A 86 14.13 0.37 5.03
CA ASP A 86 13.30 0.87 3.93
C ASP A 86 11.83 1.00 4.31
N CYS A 87 11.13 1.95 3.69
CA CYS A 87 9.69 2.10 3.82
C CYS A 87 8.98 2.28 2.48
N LEU A 88 7.68 1.99 2.50
CA LEU A 88 6.71 2.57 1.57
C LEU A 88 6.20 3.89 2.15
N CYS A 89 5.92 4.84 1.28
CA CYS A 89 5.30 6.12 1.60
C CYS A 89 3.96 6.26 0.87
N GLY A 90 3.17 7.27 1.24
CA GLY A 90 1.87 7.49 0.62
C GLY A 90 0.80 6.47 1.03
N ASN A 91 -0.33 6.53 0.34
CA ASN A 91 -1.42 5.58 0.55
C ASN A 91 -1.13 4.29 -0.22
N VAL A 92 -1.53 3.16 0.37
CA VAL A 92 -1.37 1.84 -0.26
C VAL A 92 -2.71 1.12 -0.26
N ILE A 93 -3.11 0.63 -1.43
CA ILE A 93 -4.31 -0.19 -1.57
C ILE A 93 -3.91 -1.64 -1.40
N LEU A 94 -4.64 -2.37 -0.56
CA LEU A 94 -4.60 -3.82 -0.48
C LEU A 94 -5.77 -4.39 -1.29
N ALA A 95 -5.44 -5.34 -2.16
CA ALA A 95 -6.39 -6.10 -2.95
C ALA A 95 -5.98 -7.58 -2.96
N LYS A 96 -6.84 -8.43 -3.52
CA LYS A 96 -6.56 -9.85 -3.73
C LYS A 96 -6.24 -10.10 -5.20
N ALA A 97 -5.22 -10.90 -5.47
CA ALA A 97 -5.03 -11.46 -6.81
C ALA A 97 -5.92 -12.69 -6.98
N ASP A 98 -6.64 -12.75 -8.09
CA ASP A 98 -7.39 -13.92 -8.53
C ASP A 98 -7.11 -14.13 -10.02
N GLU A 99 -6.34 -15.17 -10.33
CA GLU A 99 -5.75 -15.39 -11.66
C GLU A 99 -4.98 -14.14 -12.15
N ASP A 100 -5.45 -13.51 -13.24
CA ASP A 100 -4.88 -12.31 -13.82
C ASP A 100 -5.64 -11.02 -13.40
N GLU A 101 -6.57 -11.12 -12.44
CA GLU A 101 -7.42 -10.02 -12.00
C GLU A 101 -7.09 -9.52 -10.58
N THR A 102 -7.31 -8.22 -10.39
CA THR A 102 -7.31 -7.58 -9.07
C THR A 102 -8.74 -7.52 -8.54
N VAL A 103 -9.03 -8.34 -7.53
CA VAL A 103 -10.37 -8.48 -6.94
C VAL A 103 -10.39 -8.03 -5.47
N GLY A 104 -11.59 -7.86 -4.92
CA GLY A 104 -11.78 -7.54 -3.51
C GLY A 104 -11.73 -8.76 -2.60
N PHE A 105 -11.62 -8.48 -1.31
CA PHE A 105 -11.73 -9.45 -0.23
C PHE A 105 -13.19 -9.75 0.13
N THR A 106 -13.43 -10.96 0.62
CA THR A 106 -14.68 -11.31 1.31
C THR A 106 -14.70 -10.75 2.73
N ASP A 107 -15.86 -10.78 3.41
CA ASP A 107 -15.98 -10.33 4.80
C ASP A 107 -15.07 -11.12 5.77
N GLU A 108 -14.95 -12.43 5.55
CA GLU A 108 -14.07 -13.29 6.35
C GLU A 108 -12.59 -12.94 6.14
N GLU A 109 -12.21 -12.67 4.89
CA GLU A 109 -10.87 -12.22 4.53
C GLU A 109 -10.57 -10.83 5.12
N ILE A 110 -11.50 -9.89 5.07
CA ILE A 110 -11.36 -8.56 5.71
C ILE A 110 -11.16 -8.72 7.22
N ALA A 111 -11.99 -9.52 7.89
CA ALA A 111 -11.85 -9.74 9.33
C ALA A 111 -10.48 -10.34 9.69
N LYS A 112 -9.96 -11.24 8.84
CA LYS A 112 -8.63 -11.82 8.99
C LYS A 112 -7.51 -10.81 8.74
N LEU A 113 -7.64 -10.00 7.68
CA LEU A 113 -6.68 -8.95 7.32
C LEU A 113 -6.60 -7.89 8.42
N MET A 114 -7.72 -7.42 8.95
CA MET A 114 -7.76 -6.46 10.05
C MET A 114 -7.08 -6.98 11.31
N ARG A 115 -7.18 -8.29 11.63
CA ARG A 115 -6.42 -8.89 12.73
C ARG A 115 -4.91 -8.84 12.48
N LEU A 116 -4.47 -9.13 11.26
CA LEU A 116 -3.04 -9.06 10.89
C LEU A 116 -2.51 -7.62 10.91
N ILE A 117 -3.29 -6.67 10.43
CA ILE A 117 -2.96 -5.25 10.52
C ILE A 117 -2.85 -4.83 11.98
N LYS A 118 -3.79 -5.26 12.85
CA LYS A 118 -3.73 -4.94 14.28
C LYS A 118 -2.47 -5.46 14.97
N ILE A 119 -2.03 -6.67 14.60
CA ILE A 119 -0.75 -7.20 15.07
C ILE A 119 0.41 -6.31 14.58
N THR A 120 0.37 -5.91 13.31
CA THR A 120 1.38 -5.06 12.67
C THR A 120 1.49 -3.67 13.32
N GLU A 121 0.36 -3.06 13.69
CA GLU A 121 0.31 -1.80 14.44
C GLU A 121 1.10 -1.86 15.74
N ASN A 122 1.11 -3.00 16.44
CA ASN A 122 1.85 -3.16 17.69
C ASN A 122 3.37 -3.21 17.47
N PHE A 123 3.83 -3.61 16.29
CA PHE A 123 5.26 -3.66 15.95
C PHE A 123 5.77 -2.37 15.29
N ALA A 124 4.90 -1.63 14.60
CA ALA A 124 5.26 -0.42 13.87
C ALA A 124 6.05 0.64 14.69
N PRO A 125 5.80 0.88 15.99
CA PRO A 125 6.57 1.83 16.78
C PRO A 125 8.00 1.39 17.08
N ILE A 126 8.28 0.08 17.04
CA ILE A 126 9.58 -0.50 17.41
C ILE A 126 10.57 -0.39 16.25
N ILE A 127 10.06 -0.25 15.02
CA ILE A 127 10.87 -0.27 13.81
C ILE A 127 11.16 1.16 13.36
N LYS A 128 12.45 1.45 13.20
CA LYS A 128 12.92 2.73 12.65
C LYS A 128 12.98 2.63 11.13
N PHE A 129 11.93 3.14 10.50
CA PHE A 129 11.88 3.36 9.06
C PHE A 129 12.67 4.60 8.67
N ARG A 130 13.39 4.52 7.55
CA ARG A 130 14.13 5.60 6.92
C ARG A 130 13.54 5.81 5.54
N VAL A 131 13.07 7.03 5.30
CA VAL A 131 12.67 7.43 3.95
C VAL A 131 13.92 7.42 3.08
N GLN A 132 13.82 6.73 1.95
CA GLN A 132 14.89 6.66 0.98
C GLN A 132 15.01 7.99 0.24
N GLU A 133 16.24 8.40 -0.03
CA GLU A 133 16.49 9.53 -0.92
C GLU A 133 16.17 9.12 -2.36
N PRO A 134 15.49 9.97 -3.14
CA PRO A 134 15.30 9.75 -4.57
C PRO A 134 16.64 9.51 -5.25
N ARG A 135 16.76 8.39 -5.97
CA ARG A 135 17.97 8.07 -6.75
C ARG A 135 17.98 8.71 -8.13
N MET A 136 16.86 9.31 -8.51
CA MET A 136 16.64 10.03 -9.76
C MET A 136 15.99 11.37 -9.40
N THR A 137 16.36 12.43 -10.11
CA THR A 137 15.70 13.73 -10.04
C THR A 137 15.07 14.04 -11.39
N PHE A 138 13.77 14.36 -11.40
CA PHE A 138 13.16 14.92 -12.60
C PHE A 138 13.71 16.33 -12.79
N ILE A 139 14.40 16.56 -13.90
CA ILE A 139 14.73 17.91 -14.35
C ILE A 139 13.47 18.41 -15.07
N PRO A 140 12.76 19.43 -14.55
CA PRO A 140 11.62 19.99 -15.25
C PRO A 140 12.08 20.47 -16.63
N GLY A 141 11.40 20.02 -17.68
CA GLY A 141 11.60 20.61 -19.00
C GLY A 141 11.02 22.02 -18.98
N ASP A 142 11.82 23.02 -19.35
CA ASP A 142 11.31 24.35 -19.67
C ASP A 142 10.44 24.21 -20.93
N TYR A 143 9.12 24.07 -20.76
CA TYR A 143 8.14 24.10 -21.84
C TYR A 143 7.38 25.43 -21.83
#